data_AF-A7RT15-F1
#
_entry.id   AF-A7RT15-F1
#
_cell.length_a   1.000
_cell.length_b   1.000
_cell.length_c   1.000
_cell.angle_alpha   90.00
_cell.angle_beta   90.00
_cell.angle_gamma   90.00
#
_symmetry.space_group_name_H-M   'P 1'
#
loop_
_entity.id
_entity.type
_entity.pdbx_description
1 polymer ?
#
loop_
_entity_poly.entity_id
_entity_poly.type
_entity_poly.pdbx_seq_one_letter_code
_entity_poly.pdbx_strand_id
1 'polypeptide(L)'
;PLGMENKRIPNRAIKASSAYDNNHAPYLARLHARHRGHRQPAWSARTNNNHQWLQIDLGAKAVINAIATQGRHNFDQWVTSYRLSYGNNGRHFKAYRPFGRFKVFAGNYDRTTVVPRILRPPIFARYVRIHPKSWFGHISMRVELYGRRRGGGKK
;
A
#
# COMPACT_ATOMS: atom_id res chain seq x y z
N PRO A 1 6.41 9.97 -7.20
CA PRO A 1 5.20 9.43 -6.52
C PRO A 1 4.07 9.20 -7.54
N LEU A 2 3.38 8.06 -7.47
CA LEU A 2 2.35 7.66 -8.44
C LEU A 2 0.96 8.18 -8.07
N GLY A 3 0.75 8.58 -6.81
CA GLY A 3 -0.28 9.54 -6.44
C GLY A 3 -1.15 9.17 -5.26
N MET A 4 -0.64 8.38 -4.32
CA MET A 4 -1.34 8.13 -3.06
C MET A 4 -1.42 9.42 -2.24
N GLU A 5 -0.30 10.05 -1.93
CA GLU A 5 -0.25 11.23 -1.06
C GLU A 5 -0.95 12.43 -1.71
N ASN A 6 -0.59 12.75 -2.95
CA ASN A 6 -1.11 13.91 -3.66
C ASN A 6 -2.50 13.70 -4.30
N LYS A 7 -3.21 12.63 -3.93
CA LYS A 7 -4.60 12.34 -4.34
C LYS A 7 -4.86 12.15 -5.84
N ARG A 8 -3.83 12.09 -6.69
CA ARG A 8 -4.02 11.72 -8.11
C ARG A 8 -4.59 10.32 -8.29
N ILE A 9 -4.33 9.41 -7.35
CA ILE A 9 -5.07 8.14 -7.24
C ILE A 9 -6.37 8.45 -6.48
N PRO A 10 -7.56 8.32 -7.11
CA PRO A 10 -8.83 8.65 -6.47
C PRO A 10 -9.20 7.64 -5.38
N ASN A 11 -10.07 8.01 -4.44
CA ASN A 11 -10.46 7.13 -3.32
C ASN A 11 -10.99 5.76 -3.79
N ARG A 12 -11.81 5.75 -4.86
CA ARG A 12 -12.37 4.51 -5.45
C ARG A 12 -11.33 3.52 -5.98
N ALA A 13 -10.12 4.00 -6.24
CA ALA A 13 -9.00 3.20 -6.72
C ALA A 13 -8.22 2.52 -5.58
N ILE A 14 -8.60 2.77 -4.32
CA ILE A 14 -7.95 2.19 -3.14
C ILE A 14 -8.97 1.28 -2.46
N LYS A 15 -8.68 -0.02 -2.41
CA LYS A 15 -9.55 -1.05 -1.80
C LYS A 15 -8.77 -1.84 -0.77
N ALA A 16 -9.45 -2.55 0.11
CA ALA A 16 -8.83 -3.50 1.02
C ALA A 16 -9.69 -4.75 1.19
N SER A 17 -9.13 -5.79 1.78
CA SER A 17 -9.87 -6.97 2.24
C SER A 17 -10.97 -6.62 3.25
N SER A 18 -10.68 -5.66 4.13
CA SER A 18 -11.58 -5.20 5.17
C SER A 18 -11.13 -3.83 5.69
N ALA A 19 -11.98 -3.16 6.46
CA ALA A 19 -11.64 -1.99 7.25
C ALA A 19 -12.29 -2.11 8.63
N TYR A 20 -11.63 -1.57 9.66
CA TYR A 20 -12.15 -1.53 11.04
C TYR A 20 -13.54 -0.91 11.08
N ASP A 21 -13.67 0.27 10.48
CA ASP A 21 -14.93 0.98 10.24
C ASP A 21 -14.76 1.96 9.05
N ASN A 22 -15.75 2.82 8.82
CA ASN A 22 -15.70 3.85 7.78
C ASN A 22 -14.64 4.95 8.05
N ASN A 23 -14.24 5.14 9.31
CA ASN A 23 -13.21 6.09 9.73
C ASN A 23 -11.79 5.54 9.52
N HIS A 24 -11.63 4.25 9.18
CA HIS A 24 -10.36 3.60 8.85
C HIS A 24 -10.35 3.04 7.40
N ALA A 25 -11.19 3.60 6.54
CA ALA A 25 -11.38 3.14 5.17
C ALA A 25 -10.06 3.10 4.36
N PRO A 26 -9.97 2.25 3.32
CA PRO A 26 -8.73 2.03 2.56
C PRO A 26 -8.12 3.32 1.98
N TYR A 27 -8.94 4.28 1.55
CA TYR A 27 -8.46 5.54 0.98
C TYR A 27 -7.76 6.47 1.98
N LEU A 28 -7.79 6.14 3.27
CA LEU A 28 -7.04 6.82 4.34
C LEU A 28 -5.60 6.30 4.46
N ALA A 29 -5.23 5.25 3.71
CA ALA A 29 -3.88 4.71 3.63
C ALA A 29 -2.89 5.60 2.85
N ARG A 30 -3.16 6.88 2.68
CA ARG A 30 -2.27 7.78 1.94
C ARG A 30 -1.08 8.15 2.80
N LEU A 31 0.13 8.13 2.24
CA LEU A 31 1.34 8.59 2.94
C LEU A 31 1.11 10.00 3.50
N HIS A 32 1.67 10.26 4.69
CA HIS A 32 1.53 11.53 5.42
C HIS A 32 0.08 11.95 5.75
N ALA A 33 -0.92 11.07 5.60
CA ALA A 33 -2.27 11.34 6.09
C ALA A 33 -2.22 11.69 7.59
N ARG A 34 -2.95 12.76 7.94
CA ARG A 34 -3.12 13.28 9.30
C ARG A 34 -4.59 13.18 9.71
N HIS A 35 -4.83 13.15 11.01
CA HIS A 35 -6.16 13.06 11.59
C HIS A 35 -7.00 14.26 11.15
N ARG A 36 -8.24 14.03 10.71
CA ARG A 36 -9.17 15.09 10.26
C ARG A 36 -10.60 14.72 10.62
N GLY A 37 -11.19 15.43 11.59
CA GLY A 37 -12.51 15.09 12.13
C GLY A 37 -12.50 13.65 12.66
N HIS A 38 -13.51 12.85 12.31
CA HIS A 38 -13.58 11.44 12.73
C HIS A 38 -12.64 10.50 11.95
N ARG A 39 -12.11 10.95 10.80
CA ARG A 39 -11.30 10.10 9.92
C ARG A 39 -9.91 9.89 10.51
N GLN A 40 -9.55 8.61 10.61
CA GLN A 40 -8.29 8.18 11.17
C GLN A 40 -7.16 8.27 10.13
N PRO A 41 -5.93 8.59 10.56
CA PRO A 41 -4.78 8.84 9.67
C PRO A 41 -4.11 7.55 9.19
N ALA A 42 -4.88 6.54 8.80
CA ALA A 42 -4.41 5.31 8.18
C ALA A 42 -5.60 4.48 7.69
N TRP A 43 -5.35 3.52 6.80
CA TRP A 43 -6.20 2.35 6.72
C TRP A 43 -5.87 1.42 7.88
N SER A 44 -6.90 0.86 8.52
CA SER A 44 -6.77 -0.22 9.48
C SER A 44 -7.70 -1.36 9.10
N ALA A 45 -7.19 -2.59 9.12
CA ALA A 45 -8.00 -3.77 8.83
C ALA A 45 -9.13 -3.96 9.85
N ARG A 46 -10.13 -4.79 9.56
CA ARG A 46 -11.14 -5.18 10.55
C ARG A 46 -10.58 -6.14 11.59
N THR A 47 -9.75 -7.08 11.14
CA THR A 47 -9.21 -8.17 11.96
C THR A 47 -7.71 -8.30 11.72
N ASN A 48 -6.98 -8.60 12.79
CA ASN A 48 -5.54 -8.86 12.75
C ASN A 48 -5.24 -10.30 12.34
N ASN A 49 -5.13 -10.56 11.04
CA ASN A 49 -4.69 -11.85 10.51
C ASN A 49 -3.92 -11.70 9.18
N ASN A 50 -3.31 -12.80 8.74
CA ASN A 50 -2.45 -12.82 7.55
C ASN A 50 -3.22 -12.88 6.20
N HIS A 51 -4.54 -12.78 6.23
CA HIS A 51 -5.44 -12.75 5.07
C HIS A 51 -5.79 -11.33 4.62
N GLN A 52 -5.31 -10.30 5.34
CA GLN A 52 -5.60 -8.91 5.00
C GLN A 52 -4.76 -8.43 3.82
N TRP A 53 -5.31 -7.49 3.04
CA TRP A 53 -4.59 -6.81 1.96
C TRP A 53 -5.10 -5.39 1.74
N LEU A 54 -4.19 -4.51 1.31
CA LEU A 54 -4.50 -3.18 0.75
C LEU A 54 -4.16 -3.18 -0.74
N GLN A 55 -5.11 -2.81 -1.59
CA GLN A 55 -4.99 -2.77 -3.04
C GLN A 55 -5.03 -1.33 -3.56
N ILE A 56 -4.10 -1.03 -4.47
CA ILE A 56 -4.01 0.25 -5.15
C ILE A 56 -4.14 0.00 -6.66
N ASP A 57 -5.14 0.63 -7.28
CA ASP A 57 -5.29 0.75 -8.73
C ASP A 57 -4.63 2.04 -9.22
N LEU A 58 -3.63 1.91 -10.10
CA LEU A 58 -2.88 3.04 -10.65
C LEU A 58 -3.61 3.73 -11.82
N GLY A 59 -4.76 3.21 -12.25
CA GLY A 59 -5.57 3.65 -13.39
C GLY A 59 -5.05 3.11 -14.73
N ALA A 60 -3.74 3.02 -14.89
CA ALA A 60 -3.07 2.47 -16.06
C ALA A 60 -1.84 1.64 -15.65
N LYS A 61 -1.30 0.83 -16.58
CA LYS A 61 -0.04 0.11 -16.36
C LYS A 61 1.08 1.12 -16.11
N ALA A 62 1.85 0.88 -15.05
CA ALA A 62 3.01 1.68 -14.68
C ALA A 62 4.20 0.78 -14.36
N VAL A 63 5.38 1.37 -14.40
CA VAL A 63 6.59 0.79 -13.79
C VAL A 63 6.66 1.30 -12.37
N ILE A 64 6.69 0.39 -11.39
CA ILE A 64 6.79 0.68 -9.95
C ILE A 64 8.18 0.25 -9.49
N ASN A 65 8.98 1.22 -9.03
CA ASN A 65 10.38 1.03 -8.62
C ASN A 65 10.53 0.95 -7.10
N ALA A 66 9.62 1.56 -6.35
CA ALA A 66 9.66 1.52 -4.89
C ALA A 66 8.27 1.67 -4.28
N ILE A 67 8.16 1.24 -3.03
CA ILE A 67 7.03 1.49 -2.14
C ILE A 67 7.57 2.17 -0.88
N ALA A 68 6.84 3.12 -0.32
CA ALA A 68 7.10 3.62 1.03
C ALA A 68 5.91 3.33 1.92
N THR A 69 6.18 2.92 3.16
CA THR A 69 5.15 2.62 4.17
C THR A 69 5.36 3.46 5.42
N GLN A 70 4.25 3.75 6.12
CA GLN A 70 4.17 4.46 7.38
C GLN A 70 3.15 3.76 8.30
N GLY A 71 3.36 3.86 9.62
CA GLY A 71 2.36 3.47 10.63
C GLY A 71 1.20 4.45 10.72
N ARG A 72 0.26 4.21 11.64
CA ARG A 72 -0.85 5.12 11.95
C ARG A 72 -0.35 6.29 12.79
N HIS A 73 -0.66 7.52 12.37
CA HIS A 73 -0.07 8.71 13.01
C HIS A 73 -0.48 8.92 14.47
N ASN A 74 -1.71 8.56 14.87
CA ASN A 74 -2.28 8.93 16.16
C ASN A 74 -2.41 7.77 17.17
N PHE A 75 -1.95 6.56 16.81
CA PHE A 75 -1.98 5.39 17.69
C PHE A 75 -0.79 4.50 17.36
N ASP A 76 -0.29 3.77 18.36
CA ASP A 76 0.87 2.89 18.19
C ASP A 76 0.44 1.60 17.49
N GLN A 77 0.25 1.72 16.17
CA GLN A 77 -0.21 0.67 15.28
C GLN A 77 0.50 0.77 13.92
N TRP A 78 1.21 -0.28 13.52
CA TRP A 78 1.91 -0.32 12.24
C TRP A 78 2.23 -1.74 11.79
N VAL A 79 2.38 -1.91 10.48
CA VAL A 79 2.84 -3.18 9.87
C VAL A 79 4.37 -3.24 9.91
N THR A 80 4.91 -4.28 10.53
CA THR A 80 6.37 -4.50 10.69
C THR A 80 6.95 -5.36 9.58
N SER A 81 6.13 -6.15 8.88
CA SER A 81 6.55 -6.83 7.65
C SER A 81 5.39 -7.08 6.70
N TYR A 82 5.69 -7.14 5.40
CA TYR A 82 4.67 -7.36 4.37
C TYR A 82 5.23 -8.05 3.12
N ARG A 83 4.31 -8.57 2.31
CA ARG A 83 4.58 -9.11 0.97
C ARG A 83 3.81 -8.31 -0.07
N LEU A 84 4.27 -8.36 -1.32
CA LEU A 84 3.61 -7.72 -2.44
C LEU A 84 3.05 -8.75 -3.42
N SER A 85 1.94 -8.42 -4.06
CA SER A 85 1.47 -9.08 -5.27
C SER A 85 0.95 -8.03 -6.25
N TYR A 86 0.94 -8.34 -7.53
CA TYR A 86 0.57 -7.37 -8.56
C TYR A 86 -0.13 -8.02 -9.75
N GLY A 87 -0.89 -7.23 -10.50
CA GLY A 87 -1.70 -7.72 -11.60
C GLY A 87 -2.19 -6.61 -12.52
N ASN A 88 -2.89 -6.98 -13.59
CA ASN A 88 -3.33 -6.04 -14.63
C ASN A 88 -4.85 -5.93 -14.76
N ASN A 89 -5.63 -6.84 -14.16
CA ASN A 89 -7.09 -6.90 -14.27
C ASN A 89 -7.82 -6.77 -12.92
N GLY A 90 -7.09 -6.58 -11.81
CA GLY A 90 -7.67 -6.44 -10.47
C GLY A 90 -8.27 -7.72 -9.87
N ARG A 91 -8.16 -8.86 -10.57
CA ARG A 91 -8.68 -10.17 -10.14
C ARG A 91 -7.54 -11.16 -9.88
N HIS A 92 -6.67 -11.33 -10.88
CA HIS A 92 -5.54 -12.25 -10.80
C HIS A 92 -4.27 -11.47 -10.44
N PHE A 93 -3.62 -11.91 -9.35
CA PHE A 93 -2.40 -11.31 -8.83
C PHE A 93 -1.30 -12.37 -8.77
N LYS A 94 -0.11 -12.01 -9.25
CA LYS A 94 1.10 -12.80 -9.03
C LYS A 94 1.90 -12.24 -7.87
N ALA A 95 2.46 -13.12 -7.05
CA ALA A 95 3.33 -12.72 -5.94
C ALA A 95 4.61 -12.06 -6.48
N TYR A 96 5.10 -11.05 -5.77
CA TYR A 96 6.42 -10.48 -6.03
C TYR A 96 7.51 -11.45 -5.56
N ARG A 97 8.19 -12.05 -6.54
CA ARG A 97 9.25 -13.05 -6.32
C ARG A 97 10.54 -12.65 -7.07
N PRO A 98 11.36 -11.74 -6.52
CA PRO A 98 12.63 -11.40 -7.13
C PRO A 98 13.51 -12.66 -7.21
N PHE A 99 14.03 -12.95 -8.41
CA PHE A 99 14.87 -14.13 -8.65
C PHE A 99 14.22 -15.45 -8.20
N GLY A 100 12.90 -15.58 -8.39
CA GLY A 100 12.14 -16.80 -8.11
C GLY A 100 11.76 -17.01 -6.63
N ARG A 101 12.33 -16.25 -5.69
CA ARG A 101 12.09 -16.43 -4.24
C ARG A 101 11.05 -15.48 -3.70
N PHE A 102 10.23 -15.93 -2.74
CA PHE A 102 9.30 -15.02 -2.06
C PHE A 102 10.07 -13.93 -1.31
N LYS A 103 9.65 -12.68 -1.50
CA LYS A 103 10.21 -11.53 -0.76
C LYS A 103 9.25 -11.07 0.32
N VAL A 104 9.69 -11.19 1.57
CA VAL A 104 9.13 -10.45 2.72
C VAL A 104 9.94 -9.18 2.89
N PHE A 105 9.27 -8.04 2.96
CA PHE A 105 9.88 -6.74 3.23
C PHE A 105 9.74 -6.40 4.71
N ALA A 106 10.82 -5.93 5.33
CA ALA A 106 10.73 -5.24 6.61
C ALA A 106 10.01 -3.90 6.41
N GLY A 107 8.96 -3.68 7.21
CA GLY A 107 8.11 -2.51 7.19
C GLY A 107 8.55 -1.48 8.22
N ASN A 108 7.57 -0.94 8.95
CA ASN A 108 7.76 0.14 9.91
C ASN A 108 8.15 -0.37 11.29
N TYR A 109 8.80 0.48 12.06
CA TYR A 109 9.19 0.25 13.46
C TYR A 109 8.59 1.30 14.41
N ASP A 110 7.80 2.23 13.87
CA ASP A 110 7.09 3.26 14.61
C ASP A 110 5.87 3.75 13.82
N ARG A 111 5.16 4.73 14.38
CA ARG A 111 3.98 5.39 13.80
C ARG A 111 4.28 6.35 12.64
N THR A 112 5.47 6.94 12.55
CA THR A 112 5.70 8.20 11.82
C THR A 112 6.76 8.13 10.74
N THR A 113 7.80 7.31 10.90
CA THR A 113 8.91 7.23 9.97
C THR A 113 8.46 6.61 8.64
N VAL A 114 8.81 7.29 7.54
CA VAL A 114 8.62 6.76 6.19
C VAL A 114 9.70 5.72 5.92
N VAL A 115 9.30 4.47 5.68
CA VAL A 115 10.24 3.39 5.34
C VAL A 115 10.12 3.06 3.85
N PRO A 116 11.10 3.47 3.01
CA PRO A 116 11.11 3.12 1.60
C PRO A 116 11.70 1.71 1.38
N ARG A 117 11.16 0.99 0.39
CA ARG A 117 11.70 -0.28 -0.12
C ARG A 117 11.77 -0.24 -1.64
N ILE A 118 12.98 -0.39 -2.15
CA ILE A 118 13.26 -0.49 -3.58
C ILE A 118 12.88 -1.89 -4.07
N LEU A 119 12.22 -1.94 -5.22
CA LEU A 119 11.83 -3.17 -5.91
C LEU A 119 12.86 -3.47 -6.99
N ARG A 120 13.63 -4.54 -6.78
CA ARG A 120 14.57 -5.11 -7.76
C ARG A 120 14.22 -6.59 -7.98
N PRO A 121 13.68 -6.97 -9.16
CA PRO A 121 13.34 -6.11 -10.30
C PRO A 121 12.11 -5.20 -10.04
N PRO A 122 11.95 -4.10 -10.79
CA PRO A 122 10.75 -3.27 -10.69
C PRO A 122 9.48 -4.06 -11.10
N ILE A 123 8.33 -3.65 -10.57
CA ILE A 123 7.04 -4.24 -10.91
C ILE A 123 6.46 -3.51 -12.13
N PHE A 124 5.99 -4.25 -13.13
CA PHE A 124 5.19 -3.70 -14.23
C PHE A 124 3.73 -4.15 -14.11
N ALA A 125 2.86 -3.25 -13.65
CA ALA A 125 1.47 -3.58 -13.32
C ALA A 125 0.56 -2.35 -13.30
N ARG A 126 -0.75 -2.58 -13.35
CA ARG A 126 -1.77 -1.58 -13.00
C ARG A 126 -2.18 -1.65 -11.53
N TYR A 127 -2.25 -2.85 -10.97
CA TYR A 127 -2.70 -3.08 -9.60
C TYR A 127 -1.56 -3.61 -8.74
N VAL A 128 -1.44 -3.10 -7.52
CA VAL A 128 -0.53 -3.59 -6.49
C VAL A 128 -1.33 -3.90 -5.24
N ARG A 129 -1.06 -5.04 -4.61
CA ARG A 129 -1.56 -5.42 -3.29
C ARG A 129 -0.41 -5.57 -2.31
N ILE A 130 -0.60 -5.01 -1.14
CA ILE A 130 0.27 -5.14 0.03
C ILE A 130 -0.41 -6.10 0.99
N HIS A 131 0.32 -7.11 1.43
CA HIS A 131 -0.16 -8.18 2.31
C HIS A 131 0.62 -8.10 3.62
N PRO A 132 0.05 -7.53 4.69
CA PRO A 132 0.67 -7.56 6.02
C PRO A 132 1.01 -8.99 6.44
N LYS A 133 2.15 -9.14 7.14
CA LYS A 133 2.62 -10.43 7.68
C LYS A 133 2.94 -10.40 9.17
N SER A 134 3.35 -9.24 9.67
CA SER A 134 3.50 -8.97 11.09
C SER A 134 3.20 -7.50 11.36
N TRP A 135 2.77 -7.18 12.58
CA TRP A 135 2.36 -5.84 12.99
C TRP A 135 2.59 -5.63 14.48
N PHE A 136 2.67 -4.36 14.87
CA PHE A 136 2.61 -3.93 16.26
C PHE A 136 1.23 -3.35 16.53
N GLY A 137 0.56 -3.76 17.62
CA GLY A 137 -0.77 -3.31 18.03
C GLY A 137 -1.90 -3.74 17.08
N HIS A 138 -1.96 -3.16 15.89
CA HIS A 138 -2.98 -3.46 14.88
C HIS A 138 -2.44 -3.27 13.46
N ILE A 139 -2.96 -4.04 12.50
CA ILE A 139 -2.69 -3.83 11.08
C ILE A 139 -3.21 -2.44 10.69
N SER A 140 -2.28 -1.50 10.54
CA SER A 140 -2.54 -0.13 10.13
C SER A 140 -1.43 0.35 9.20
N MET A 141 -1.79 0.99 8.09
CA MET A 141 -0.81 1.43 7.08
C MET A 141 -1.17 2.77 6.42
N ARG A 142 -0.13 3.54 6.13
CA ARG A 142 -0.07 4.62 5.14
C ARG A 142 1.00 4.29 4.10
N VAL A 143 0.77 4.64 2.84
CA VAL A 143 1.54 4.12 1.69
C VAL A 143 1.68 5.16 0.57
N GLU A 144 2.84 5.14 -0.10
CA GLU A 144 3.03 5.71 -1.44
C GLU A 144 3.75 4.72 -2.36
N LEU A 145 3.47 4.80 -3.67
CA LEU A 145 4.18 4.05 -4.70
C LEU A 145 5.01 5.02 -5.55
N TYR A 146 6.23 4.63 -5.91
CA TYR A 146 7.14 5.43 -6.73
C TYR A 146 7.47 4.70 -8.02
N GLY A 147 7.54 5.46 -9.10
CA GLY A 147 7.72 4.91 -10.43
C GLY A 147 7.26 5.89 -11.51
N ARG A 148 6.99 5.37 -12.71
CA ARG A 148 6.51 6.14 -13.86
C ARG A 148 5.34 5.45 -14.53
N ARG A 149 4.32 6.23 -14.91
CA ARG A 149 3.32 5.77 -15.88
C ARG A 149 4.01 5.69 -17.24
N ARG A 150 3.69 4.70 -18.07
CA ARG A 150 4.09 4.78 -19.49
C ARG A 150 3.35 6.02 -20.04
N GLY A 151 4.09 7.03 -20.48
CA GLY A 151 3.52 8.03 -21.36
C GLY A 151 2.93 7.28 -22.54
N GLY A 152 1.68 7.57 -22.90
CA GLY A 152 1.20 7.20 -24.22
C GLY A 152 2.22 7.77 -25.20
N GLY A 153 2.90 6.90 -25.93
CA GLY A 153 3.60 7.37 -27.12
C GLY A 153 2.55 8.10 -27.92
N LYS A 154 2.72 9.40 -28.09
CA LYS A 154 2.09 10.10 -29.21
C LYS A 154 2.58 9.31 -30.43
N LYS A 155 1.66 8.53 -31.02
CA LYS A 155 1.73 8.30 -32.45
C LYS A 155 1.25 9.60 -33.09
#